data_AF-F1Z3G2-F1
#
_entry.id   AF-F1Z3G2-F1
#
_cell.length_a   1.000
_cell.length_b   1.000
_cell.length_c   1.000
_cell.angle_alpha   90.00
_cell.angle_beta   90.00
_cell.angle_gamma   90.00
#
_symmetry.space_group_name_H-M   'P 1'
#
loop_
_entity.id
_entity.type
_entity.pdbx_description
1 polymer ?
#
loop_
_entity_poly.entity_id
_entity_poly.type
_entity_poly.pdbx_seq_one_letter_code
_entity_poly.pdbx_strand_id
1 'polypeptide(L)' 'MIELGGLIAKAGLVELTDDDRAVILGLLLEAAAKLRSDETGNQLTLWRRRGQRAFADDKD' A
#
# COMPACT_ATOMS: atom_id res chain seq x y z
N MET A 1 -10.21 -2.72 13.43
CA MET A 1 -8.99 -3.25 12.79
C MET A 1 -9.36 -3.56 11.35
N ILE A 2 -8.56 -3.18 10.36
CA ILE A 2 -8.81 -3.54 8.95
C ILE A 2 -7.91 -4.74 8.63
N GLU A 3 -8.49 -5.82 8.12
CA GLU A 3 -7.75 -6.96 7.58
C GLU A 3 -6.90 -6.53 6.37
N LEU A 4 -5.78 -7.20 6.11
CA LEU A 4 -4.89 -6.83 4.98
C LEU A 4 -5.65 -6.74 3.65
N GLY A 5 -6.62 -7.61 3.39
CA GLY A 5 -7.48 -7.54 2.20
C GLY A 5 -8.27 -6.23 2.08
N GLY A 6 -8.73 -5.67 3.21
CA GLY A 6 -9.40 -4.37 3.24
C GLY A 6 -8.46 -3.20 2.90
N LEU A 7 -7.16 -3.33 3.16
CA LEU A 7 -6.17 -2.34 2.73
C LEU A 7 -5.96 -2.35 1.22
N ILE A 8 -5.94 -3.54 0.61
CA ILE A 8 -5.80 -3.72 -0.84
C ILE A 8 -7.01 -3.13 -1.56
N ALA A 9 -8.23 -3.40 -1.06
CA ALA A 9 -9.45 -2.82 -1.60
C ALA A 9 -9.48 -1.29 -1.47
N LYS A 10 -9.17 -0.74 -0.28
CA LYS A 10 -9.14 0.71 -0.04
C LYS A 10 -8.10 1.44 -0.89
N ALA A 11 -6.99 0.79 -1.23
CA ALA A 11 -5.99 1.34 -2.14
C ALA A 11 -6.43 1.34 -3.62
N GLY A 12 -7.65 0.87 -3.93
CA GLY A 12 -8.19 0.77 -5.28
C GLY A 12 -7.56 -0.35 -6.12
N LEU A 13 -6.71 -1.19 -5.51
CA LEU A 13 -5.93 -2.18 -6.27
C LEU A 13 -6.81 -3.28 -6.85
N VAL A 14 -7.86 -3.71 -6.13
CA VAL A 14 -8.78 -4.74 -6.62
C VAL A 14 -9.43 -4.33 -7.95
N GLU A 15 -9.90 -3.08 -8.05
CA GLU A 15 -10.53 -2.55 -9.26
C GLU A 15 -9.49 -2.33 -10.37
N LEU A 16 -8.33 -1.74 -10.04
CA LEU A 16 -7.30 -1.43 -11.02
C LEU A 16 -6.62 -2.66 -11.63
N THR A 17 -6.60 -3.78 -10.91
CA THR A 17 -5.93 -5.01 -11.36
C THR A 17 -6.90 -6.13 -11.71
N ASP A 18 -8.21 -5.90 -11.68
CA ASP A 18 -9.26 -6.93 -11.85
C ASP A 18 -9.04 -8.14 -10.91
N ASP A 19 -8.68 -7.86 -9.66
CA ASP A 19 -8.30 -8.85 -8.62
C ASP A 19 -7.18 -9.83 -9.04
N ASP A 20 -6.34 -9.48 -10.03
CA ASP A 20 -5.17 -10.30 -10.37
C ASP A 20 -4.16 -10.32 -9.22
N ARG A 21 -4.17 -11.42 -8.48
CA ARG A 21 -3.32 -11.63 -7.31
C ARG A 21 -1.83 -11.67 -7.64
N ALA A 22 -1.46 -12.09 -8.85
CA ALA A 22 -0.07 -12.10 -9.27
C ALA A 22 0.43 -10.67 -9.47
N VAL A 23 -0.40 -9.79 -10.06
CA VAL A 23 -0.11 -8.36 -10.21
C VAL A 23 -0.01 -7.68 -8.84
N ILE A 24 -0.97 -7.93 -7.94
CA ILE A 24 -0.94 -7.37 -6.58
C ILE A 24 0.32 -7.81 -5.83
N LEU A 25 0.68 -9.10 -5.91
CA LEU A 25 1.91 -9.60 -5.31
C LEU A 25 3.15 -8.92 -5.91
N GLY A 26 3.19 -8.72 -7.24
CA GLY A 26 4.26 -7.99 -7.91
C GLY A 26 4.44 -6.57 -7.37
N LEU A 27 3.35 -5.82 -7.19
CA LEU A 27 3.37 -4.48 -6.60
C LEU A 27 3.90 -4.48 -5.15
N LEU A 28 3.50 -5.46 -4.35
CA LEU A 28 3.98 -5.60 -2.97
C LEU A 28 5.47 -5.96 -2.91
N LEU A 29 5.94 -6.81 -3.82
CA LEU A 29 7.36 -7.16 -3.95
C LEU A 29 8.20 -5.94 -4.35
N GLU A 30 7.72 -5.12 -5.27
CA GLU A 30 8.37 -3.87 -5.68
C GLU A 30 8.47 -2.90 -4.49
N ALA A 31 7.39 -2.74 -3.72
CA ALA A 31 7.40 -1.92 -2.52
C ALA A 31 8.42 -2.44 -1.47
N ALA A 32 8.49 -3.76 -1.29
CA ALA A 32 9.47 -4.37 -0.38
C ALA A 32 10.91 -4.19 -0.88
N ALA A 33 11.15 -4.30 -2.19
CA ALA A 33 12.46 -4.05 -2.78
C ALA A 33 12.90 -2.60 -2.54
N LYS A 34 12.00 -1.63 -2.77
CA LYS A 34 12.27 -0.21 -2.52
C LYS A 34 12.65 0.08 -1.08
N LEU A 35 11.96 -0.52 -0.11
CA LEU A 35 12.29 -0.36 1.31
C LEU A 35 13.64 -0.99 1.66
N ARG A 36 13.99 -2.14 1.08
CA ARG A 36 15.31 -2.75 1.29
C ARG A 36 16.45 -1.91 0.73
N SER A 37 16.20 -1.15 -0.35
CA SER A 37 17.18 -0.24 -0.95
C SER A 37 17.18 1.17 -0.34
N ASP A 38 16.28 1.49 0.59
CA ASP A 38 16.20 2.83 1.17
C ASP A 38 17.28 3.04 2.26
N GLU A 39 18.46 3.46 1.83
CA GLU A 39 19.60 3.78 2.71
C GLU A 39 19.31 4.94 3.67
N THR A 40 18.36 5.82 3.32
CA THR A 40 18.01 7.01 4.11
C THR A 40 16.97 6.72 5.21
N GLY A 41 16.30 5.56 5.15
CA GLY A 41 15.24 5.16 6.08
C GLY A 41 13.97 6.02 6.05
N ASN A 42 13.86 6.96 5.11
CA ASN A 42 12.79 7.95 5.08
C ASN A 42 11.53 7.47 4.34
N GLN A 43 11.65 6.47 3.47
CA GLN A 43 10.56 6.00 2.62
C GLN A 43 9.42 5.39 3.45
N LEU A 44 9.75 4.62 4.48
CA LEU A 44 8.75 4.04 5.39
C LEU A 44 7.97 5.14 6.14
N THR A 45 8.65 6.18 6.59
CA THR A 45 8.03 7.33 7.27
C THR A 45 7.09 8.11 6.33
N LEU A 46 7.48 8.27 5.06
CA LEU A 46 6.63 8.90 4.04
C LEU A 46 5.36 8.08 3.78
N TRP A 47 5.50 6.76 3.59
CA TRP A 47 4.37 5.86 3.35
C TRP A 47 3.43 5.77 4.55
N ARG A 48 3.96 5.75 5.78
CA ARG A 48 3.15 5.81 7.00
C ARG A 48 2.27 7.05 7.02
N ARG A 49 2.85 8.23 6.73
CA ARG A 49 2.10 9.50 6.70
C ARG A 49 1.04 9.53 5.59
N ARG A 50 1.35 8.98 4.41
CA ARG A 50 0.39 8.87 3.30
C ARG A 50 -0.78 7.96 3.66
N GLY A 51 -0.50 6.78 4.22
CA GLY A 51 -1.53 5.85 4.66
C GLY A 51 -2.46 6.48 5.70
N GLN A 52 -1.91 7.14 6.71
CA GLN A 52 -2.70 7.84 7.74
C GLN A 52 -3.67 8.87 7.16
N ARG A 53 -3.27 9.63 6.13
CA ARG A 53 -4.17 10.58 5.44
C ARG A 53 -5.26 9.87 4.67
N ALA A 54 -4.93 8.86 3.87
CA ALA A 54 -5.93 8.05 3.17
C ALA A 54 -6.93 7.35 4.13
N PHE A 55 -6.51 7.06 5.37
CA PHE A 55 -7.42 6.58 6.41
C PHE A 55 -8.34 7.65 7.00
N ALA A 56 -7.90 8.91 7.02
CA ALA A 56 -8.65 10.03 7.54
C ALA A 56 -9.66 10.57 6.52
N ASP A 57 -9.27 10.64 5.25
CA ASP A 57 -10.09 11.17 4.14
C ASP A 57 -11.34 10.31 3.86
N ASP A 58 -11.36 9.05 4.31
CA ASP A 58 -12.50 8.12 4.19
C ASP A 58 -13.56 8.27 5.30
N LYS A 59 -13.37 9.19 6.26
CA LYS A 59 -14.28 9.36 7.41
C LYS A 59 -15.35 10.45 7.21
N ASP A 60 -15.45 11.01 6.01
CA ASP A 60 -16.47 11.97 5.60
C ASP A 60 -17.51 11.33 4.67
#